data_AF-A0A506UWJ6-F1
#
_entry.id   AF-A0A506UWJ6-F1
#
_cell.length_a   1.000
_cell.length_b   1.000
_cell.length_c   1.000
_cell.angle_alpha   90.00
_cell.angle_beta   90.00
_cell.angle_gamma   90.00
#
_symmetry.space_group_name_H-M   'P 1'
#
loop_
_entity.id
_entity.type
_entity.pdbx_description
1 polymer ?
#
loop_
_entity_poly.entity_id
_entity_poly.type
_entity_poly.pdbx_seq_one_letter_code
_entity_poly.pdbx_strand_id
1 'polypeptide(L)' 'MTTYYSQHPSLHLRSDWLAETDFEMGHGVTITVAQGCIVLMADNNAMQELHEQL' A
#
# COMPACT_ATOMS: atom_id res chain seq x y z
N MET A 1 -29.73 8.08 0.79
CA MET A 1 -28.52 7.47 0.20
C MET A 1 -27.74 6.80 1.31
N THR A 2 -27.79 5.48 1.43
CA THR A 2 -26.95 4.73 2.36
C THR A 2 -25.58 4.56 1.72
N THR A 3 -24.54 5.16 2.28
CA THR A 3 -23.16 4.92 1.83
C THR A 3 -22.85 3.45 2.11
N TYR A 4 -22.86 2.62 1.07
CA TYR A 4 -22.46 1.24 1.15
C TYR A 4 -20.94 1.21 1.34
N TYR A 5 -20.50 1.19 2.60
CA TYR A 5 -19.10 0.93 2.89
C TYR A 5 -18.81 -0.52 2.52
N SER A 6 -17.77 -0.70 1.70
CA SER A 6 -17.19 -2.02 1.49
C SER A 6 -16.87 -2.63 2.86
N GLN A 7 -17.29 -3.87 3.09
CA GLN A 7 -16.99 -4.60 4.34
C GLN A 7 -15.50 -4.96 4.45
N HIS A 8 -14.70 -4.61 3.44
CA HIS A 8 -13.26 -4.76 3.45
C HIS A 8 -12.62 -3.55 4.14
N PRO A 9 -11.76 -3.78 5.15
CA PRO A 9 -11.01 -2.70 5.77
C PRO A 9 -10.10 -2.05 4.71
N SER A 10 -10.22 -0.75 4.54
CA SER A 10 -9.37 0.05 3.66
C SER A 10 -8.60 1.09 4.47
N LEU A 11 -7.36 1.34 4.05
CA LEU A 11 -6.56 2.45 4.55
C LEU A 11 -6.40 3.45 3.42
N HIS A 12 -6.90 4.67 3.60
CA HIS A 12 -6.75 5.75 2.64
C HIS A 12 -5.60 6.66 3.07
N LEU A 13 -4.53 6.66 2.28
CA LEU A 13 -3.40 7.57 2.43
C LEU A 13 -3.60 8.80 1.53
N ARG A 14 -3.18 9.97 2.00
CA ARG A 14 -3.23 11.17 1.15
C ARG A 14 -2.11 11.10 0.11
N SER A 15 -2.43 11.45 -1.13
CA SER A 15 -1.48 11.39 -2.25
C SER A 15 -0.29 12.33 -2.11
N ASP A 16 -0.44 13.47 -1.43
CA ASP A 16 0.67 14.41 -1.17
C ASP A 16 1.73 13.82 -0.26
N TRP A 17 1.34 12.99 0.73
CA TRP A 17 2.30 12.27 1.56
C TRP A 17 3.09 11.24 0.77
N LEU A 18 2.47 10.59 -0.21
CA LEU A 18 3.14 9.60 -1.04
C LEU A 18 4.15 10.24 -2.00
N ALA A 19 3.80 11.40 -2.56
CA ALA A 19 4.69 12.19 -3.41
C ALA A 19 5.97 12.65 -2.68
N GLU A 20 5.91 12.88 -1.37
CA GLU A 20 7.08 13.22 -0.54
C GLU A 20 7.97 12.02 -0.23
N THR A 21 7.50 10.79 -0.47
CA THR A 21 8.17 9.54 -0.05
C THR A 21 8.70 8.70 -1.21
N ASP A 22 8.79 9.26 -2.44
CA ASP A 22 9.09 8.55 -3.69
C ASP A 22 8.21 7.29 -3.89
N PHE A 23 7.01 7.30 -3.31
CA PHE A 23 6.10 6.18 -3.32
C PHE A 23 5.12 6.32 -4.49
N GLU A 24 5.49 5.74 -5.63
CA GLU A 24 4.65 5.78 -6.83
C GLU A 24 3.45 4.83 -6.72
N MET A 25 2.26 5.35 -7.01
CA MET A 25 1.04 4.57 -7.09
C MET A 25 1.13 3.52 -8.22
N GLY A 26 0.53 2.35 -8.00
CA GLY A 26 0.50 1.26 -9.00
C GLY A 26 1.53 0.16 -8.76
N HIS A 27 2.44 0.33 -7.80
CA HIS A 27 3.35 -0.72 -7.34
C HIS A 27 2.74 -1.55 -6.20
N GLY A 28 3.16 -2.82 -6.11
CA GLY A 28 2.87 -3.66 -4.96
C GLY A 28 3.46 -3.06 -3.68
N VAL A 29 2.84 -3.38 -2.55
CA VAL A 29 3.27 -2.89 -1.24
C VAL A 29 3.33 -4.05 -0.27
N THR A 30 4.45 -4.15 0.44
CA THR A 30 4.58 -5.07 1.56
C THR A 30 4.09 -4.38 2.83
N ILE A 31 3.14 -5.01 3.52
CA ILE A 31 2.60 -4.54 4.79
C ILE A 31 3.21 -5.37 5.92
N THR A 32 3.84 -4.71 6.88
CA THR A 32 4.36 -5.36 8.09
C THR A 32 3.83 -4.69 9.36
N VAL A 33 3.82 -5.42 10.47
CA VAL A 33 3.50 -4.86 11.79
C VAL A 33 4.75 -4.86 12.64
N ALA A 34 5.21 -3.67 13.04
CA ALA A 34 6.40 -3.49 13.85
C ALA A 34 6.11 -2.52 14.99
N GLN A 35 6.40 -2.94 16.23
CA GLN A 35 6.26 -2.11 17.44
C GLN A 35 4.87 -1.48 17.63
N GLY A 36 3.81 -2.14 17.14
CA GLY A 36 2.43 -1.63 17.21
C GLY A 36 2.07 -0.65 16.09
N CYS A 37 2.94 -0.45 15.10
CA CYS A 37 2.69 0.36 13.92
C CYS A 37 2.54 -0.54 12.67
N ILE A 38 1.69 -0.12 11.74
CA ILE A 38 1.63 -0.69 10.39
C ILE A 38 2.68 0.04 9.55
N VAL A 39 3.61 -0.72 8.97
CA VAL A 39 4.64 -0.20 8.08
C VAL A 39 4.30 -0.64 6.65
N LEU A 40 4.13 0.34 5.77
CA LEU A 40 3.94 0.11 4.33
C LEU A 40 5.28 0.37 3.64
N MET A 41 5.78 -0.63 2.92
CA MET A 41 7.01 -0.55 2.15
C MET A 41 6.67 -0.79 0.69
N ALA A 42 7.18 0.06 -0.21
CA ALA A 42 7.10 -0.22 -1.63
C ALA A 42 7.84 -1.52 -1.91
N ASP A 43 7.25 -2.39 -2.72
CA ASP A 43 7.94 -3.59 -3.14
C ASP A 43 9.17 -3.19 -3.96
N ASN A 44 10.32 -3.78 -3.65
CA ASN A 44 11.52 -3.57 -4.46
C ASN A 44 11.35 -4.25 -5.83
N ASN A 45 12.12 -3.82 -6.84
CA ASN A 45 12.02 -4.40 -8.19
C ASN A 45 12.05 -5.93 -8.20
N ALA A 46 12.85 -6.57 -7.36
CA ALA A 46 12.93 -8.03 -7.29
C ALA A 46 11.63 -8.69 -6.78
N MET A 47 10.93 -8.04 -5.85
CA MET A 47 9.64 -8.51 -5.33
C MET A 47 8.48 -8.18 -6.28
N GLN A 48 8.51 -7.02 -6.94
CA GLN A 48 7.55 -6.63 -7.97
C GLN A 48 7.63 -7.59 -9.17
N GLU A 49 8.83 -7.90 -9.66
CA GLU A 49 9.06 -8.87 -10.75
C GLU A 49 8.57 -10.28 -10.38
N LEU A 50 8.67 -10.68 -9.10
CA LEU A 50 8.14 -11.96 -8.64
C LEU A 50 6.60 -11.97 -8.63
N HIS A 51 5.96 -10.85 -8.29
CA HIS A 51 4.51 -10.74 -8.29
C HIS A 51 3.92 -10.71 -9.70
N GLU A 52 4.61 -10.13 -10.68
CA GLU A 52 4.20 -10.14 -12.09
C GLU A 52 4.35 -11.52 -12.77
N GLN A 53 5.12 -12.43 -12.18
CA GLN A 53 5.37 -13.78 -12.70
C GLN A 53 4.39 -14.86 -12.18
N LEU A 54 3.47 -14.51 -11.28
CA LEU A 54 2.47 -15.41 -10.68
C LEU A 54 1.04 -15.01 -11.09
#